data_AF-A0A099KYQ5-F1
#
_entry.id   AF-A0A099KYQ5-F1
#
_cell.length_a   1.000
_cell.length_b   1.000
_cell.length_c   1.000
_cell.angle_alpha   90.00
_cell.angle_beta   90.00
_cell.angle_gamma   90.00
#
_symmetry.space_group_name_H-M   'P 1'
#
loop_
_entity.id
_entity.type
_entity.pdbx_description
1 polymer ?
#
loop_
_entity_poly.entity_id
_entity_poly.type
_entity_poly.pdbx_seq_one_letter_code
_entity_poly.pdbx_strand_id
1 'polypeptide(L)'
;MRFGYFLICVLLLSACGEGGSSDNKISPEHSELIYLKSHSINDLIKLDDGTLWSIVGLSLGDGTLSAGEADVIIYDNPNDFGEPNQGVKGQYYVFINNTAASFYIDPIQTPTILQQGNIALAPLSVGSVMLLDDDSIWRVDGIDYSDVNTGGIFDYTLYDVGRNFPDLTSQTTEKLGEFSDWYLYNEYAPFGYYLEPLTKATIIWQGLHTFYSEGENDSILLSDGSLWLITGAFAPATTASGEYSITLIQNVNLLDEPILGDTAETVMYIQGHETAFYLKKI
;
A
#
# COMPACT_ATOMS: atom_id res chain seq x y z
N MET A 1 -35.74 25.15 -48.40
CA MET A 1 -35.50 25.99 -47.21
C MET A 1 -35.00 25.06 -46.11
N ARG A 2 -33.72 25.13 -45.76
CA ARG A 2 -33.07 24.32 -44.73
C ARG A 2 -32.93 25.19 -43.47
N PHE A 3 -33.61 24.83 -42.38
CA PHE A 3 -33.37 25.43 -41.07
C PHE A 3 -32.26 24.63 -40.40
N GLY A 4 -31.07 25.21 -40.33
CA GLY A 4 -29.96 24.68 -39.54
C GLY A 4 -30.13 25.10 -38.08
N TYR A 5 -30.31 24.14 -37.19
CA TYR A 5 -30.20 24.37 -35.76
C TYR A 5 -28.72 24.36 -35.38
N PHE A 6 -28.19 25.54 -35.04
CA PHE A 6 -26.92 25.67 -34.34
C PHE A 6 -27.13 25.21 -32.89
N LEU A 7 -26.52 24.08 -32.53
CA LEU A 7 -26.37 23.65 -31.15
C LEU A 7 -25.25 24.50 -30.53
N ILE A 8 -25.62 25.44 -29.65
CA ILE A 8 -24.67 26.18 -28.83
C ILE A 8 -24.32 25.28 -27.65
N CYS A 9 -23.13 24.66 -27.69
CA CYS A 9 -22.54 24.03 -26.51
C CYS A 9 -22.12 25.14 -25.54
N VAL A 10 -22.92 25.35 -24.49
CA VAL A 10 -22.50 26.10 -23.31
C VAL A 10 -21.51 25.22 -22.56
N LEU A 11 -20.22 25.44 -22.79
CA LEU A 11 -19.15 24.98 -21.93
C LEU A 11 -19.32 25.67 -20.57
N LEU A 12 -19.88 24.94 -19.59
CA LEU A 12 -19.73 25.28 -18.19
C LEU A 12 -18.28 24.96 -17.81
N LEU A 13 -17.39 25.91 -18.10
CA LEU A 13 -16.10 26.03 -17.43
C LEU A 13 -16.41 26.44 -15.98
N SER A 14 -16.46 25.49 -15.06
CA SER A 14 -16.28 25.81 -13.64
C SER A 14 -14.80 26.15 -13.44
N ALA A 15 -14.53 27.45 -13.46
CA ALA A 15 -13.25 28.03 -13.11
C ALA A 15 -12.96 27.81 -11.61
N CYS A 16 -11.67 27.62 -11.32
CA CYS A 16 -10.99 28.02 -10.08
C CYS A 16 -11.70 27.66 -8.77
N GLY A 17 -11.44 26.45 -8.27
CA GLY A 17 -11.14 26.30 -6.85
C GLY A 17 -9.72 26.81 -6.63
N GLU A 18 -9.59 27.95 -5.97
CA GLU A 18 -8.33 28.46 -5.45
C GLU A 18 -7.60 27.37 -4.66
N GLY A 19 -6.28 27.28 -4.83
CA GLY A 19 -5.43 26.48 -3.96
C GLY A 19 -5.57 26.96 -2.52
N GLY A 20 -6.37 26.24 -1.75
CA GLY A 20 -6.41 26.32 -0.30
C GLY A 20 -5.55 25.19 0.24
N SER A 21 -4.55 25.52 1.05
CA SER A 21 -3.99 24.57 2.01
C SER A 21 -5.16 24.12 2.88
N SER A 22 -5.73 22.95 2.62
CA SER A 22 -6.53 22.28 3.64
C SER A 22 -5.53 21.74 4.65
N ASP A 23 -5.14 22.60 5.60
CA ASP A 23 -4.55 22.10 6.82
C ASP A 23 -5.58 21.12 7.40
N ASN A 24 -5.25 19.83 7.47
CA ASN A 24 -6.11 18.82 8.09
C ASN A 24 -6.34 19.27 9.54
N LYS A 25 -7.54 19.79 9.79
CA LYS A 25 -7.95 20.37 11.08
C LYS A 25 -9.09 19.55 11.63
N ILE A 26 -8.85 18.95 12.78
CA ILE A 26 -9.84 18.18 13.52
C ILE A 26 -10.64 19.14 14.40
N SER A 27 -11.93 18.84 14.62
CA SER A 27 -12.75 19.61 15.54
C SER A 27 -12.25 19.48 16.99
N PRO A 28 -12.47 20.47 17.87
CA PRO A 28 -12.11 20.36 19.27
C PRO A 28 -12.89 19.20 19.89
N GLU A 29 -12.19 18.12 20.26
CA GLU A 29 -12.75 16.83 20.72
C GLU A 29 -13.52 16.07 19.62
N HIS A 30 -12.78 15.44 18.72
CA HIS A 30 -13.31 14.50 17.74
C HIS A 30 -13.23 13.06 18.27
N SER A 31 -14.22 12.22 17.96
CA SER A 31 -14.22 10.82 18.36
C SER A 31 -14.57 9.94 17.18
N GLU A 32 -13.81 8.86 17.02
CA GLU A 32 -13.94 7.93 15.92
C GLU A 32 -13.35 6.56 16.28
N LEU A 33 -13.58 5.59 15.39
CA LEU A 33 -12.92 4.28 15.45
C LEU A 33 -11.73 4.31 14.50
N ILE A 34 -10.55 4.02 15.03
CA ILE A 34 -9.35 3.79 14.21
C ILE A 34 -8.88 2.35 14.40
N TYR A 35 -8.30 1.77 13.37
CA TYR A 35 -7.67 0.46 13.51
C TYR A 35 -6.25 0.61 14.07
N LEU A 36 -5.94 -0.11 15.14
CA LEU A 36 -4.61 -0.14 15.76
C LEU A 36 -4.15 -1.60 15.92
N LYS A 37 -2.86 -1.85 15.69
CA LYS A 37 -2.22 -3.14 15.96
C LYS A 37 -1.12 -2.99 16.98
N SER A 38 0.13 -2.94 16.52
CA SER A 38 1.19 -2.19 17.19
C SER A 38 1.11 -0.74 16.73
N HIS A 39 1.55 0.20 17.56
CA HIS A 39 1.79 1.56 17.10
C HIS A 39 3.15 2.03 17.61
N SER A 40 3.90 2.66 16.73
CA SER A 40 5.25 3.14 16.95
C SER A 40 5.40 4.58 16.44
N ILE A 41 6.54 5.20 16.72
CA ILE A 41 6.83 6.53 16.17
C ILE A 41 7.04 6.39 14.67
N ASN A 42 6.46 7.32 13.91
CA ASN A 42 6.40 7.38 12.44
C ASN A 42 5.37 6.44 11.80
N ASP A 43 4.66 5.61 12.58
CA ASP A 43 3.52 4.87 12.05
C ASP A 43 2.44 5.83 11.54
N LEU A 44 1.72 5.39 10.51
CA LEU A 44 0.60 6.11 9.96
C LEU A 44 -0.72 5.58 10.49
N ILE A 45 -1.62 6.50 10.83
CA ILE A 45 -3.04 6.21 11.04
C ILE A 45 -3.87 6.94 9.99
N LYS A 46 -4.98 6.31 9.62
CA LYS A 46 -6.00 6.91 8.78
C LYS A 46 -7.25 7.22 9.61
N LEU A 47 -7.78 8.42 9.48
CA LEU A 47 -9.05 8.81 10.10
C LEU A 47 -10.24 8.49 9.18
N ASP A 48 -11.45 8.63 9.69
CA ASP A 48 -12.71 8.32 8.99
C ASP A 48 -12.91 9.12 7.68
N ASP A 49 -12.37 10.34 7.65
CA ASP A 49 -12.38 11.24 6.49
C ASP A 49 -11.35 10.87 5.42
N GLY A 50 -10.54 9.83 5.66
CA GLY A 50 -9.51 9.32 4.77
C GLY A 50 -8.18 10.09 4.84
N THR A 51 -8.03 11.03 5.78
CA THR A 51 -6.76 11.73 5.98
C THR A 51 -5.74 10.85 6.69
N LEU A 52 -4.46 11.00 6.31
CA LEU A 52 -3.34 10.30 6.94
C LEU A 52 -2.64 11.20 7.95
N TRP A 53 -2.25 10.59 9.07
CA TRP A 53 -1.61 11.24 10.20
C TRP A 53 -0.42 10.42 10.68
N SER A 54 0.65 11.08 11.08
CA SER A 54 1.84 10.42 11.62
C SER A 54 1.83 10.43 13.13
N ILE A 55 2.15 9.30 13.75
CA ILE A 55 2.41 9.22 15.19
C ILE A 55 3.80 9.81 15.45
N VAL A 56 3.85 10.96 16.12
CA VAL A 56 5.10 11.71 16.36
C VAL A 56 5.62 11.55 17.80
N GLY A 57 4.79 11.06 18.71
CA GLY A 57 5.21 10.81 20.09
C GLY A 57 4.30 9.84 20.84
N LEU A 58 4.86 9.14 21.81
CA LEU A 58 4.18 8.10 22.60
C LEU A 58 4.16 8.47 24.09
N SER A 59 2.99 8.41 24.72
CA SER A 59 2.81 8.63 26.18
C SER A 59 2.92 7.32 26.98
N LEU A 60 3.01 7.40 28.32
CA LEU A 60 3.19 6.24 29.23
C LEU A 60 2.22 5.08 28.93
N GLY A 61 2.77 3.87 28.76
CA GLY A 61 2.03 2.66 28.38
C GLY A 61 2.54 2.13 27.04
N ASP A 62 3.48 1.20 27.12
CA ASP A 62 4.31 0.61 26.06
C ASP A 62 3.56 -0.29 25.06
N GLY A 63 2.58 0.28 24.38
CA GLY A 63 2.52 0.10 22.92
C GLY A 63 2.13 -1.29 22.40
N THR A 64 1.45 -2.12 23.19
CA THR A 64 0.81 -3.33 22.69
C THR A 64 -0.69 -3.31 22.98
N LEU A 65 -1.41 -2.58 22.13
CA LEU A 65 -2.84 -2.84 21.98
C LEU A 65 -3.01 -4.19 21.27
N SER A 66 -4.12 -4.87 21.55
CA SER A 66 -4.50 -5.99 20.71
C SER A 66 -4.92 -5.44 19.36
N ALA A 67 -4.52 -6.10 18.27
CA ALA A 67 -4.93 -5.74 16.92
C ALA A 67 -6.45 -5.62 16.83
N GLY A 68 -6.95 -4.48 16.34
CA GLY A 68 -8.36 -4.24 16.14
C GLY A 68 -8.76 -2.77 16.13
N GLU A 69 -10.06 -2.57 15.98
CA GLU A 69 -10.68 -1.26 16.10
C GLU A 69 -10.56 -0.74 17.55
N ALA A 70 -10.11 0.50 17.67
CA ALA A 70 -9.96 1.22 18.91
C ALA A 70 -10.80 2.50 18.85
N ASP A 71 -11.62 2.70 19.87
CA ASP A 71 -12.39 3.93 20.07
C ASP A 71 -11.47 5.00 20.65
N VAL A 72 -11.33 6.10 19.92
CA VAL A 72 -10.39 7.18 20.26
C VAL A 72 -11.07 8.53 20.35
N ILE A 73 -10.47 9.40 21.17
CA ILE A 73 -10.80 10.82 21.26
C ILE A 73 -9.54 11.60 20.90
N ILE A 74 -9.66 12.47 19.91
CA ILE A 74 -8.58 13.33 19.43
C ILE A 74 -8.80 14.76 19.94
N TYR A 75 -7.81 15.27 20.67
CA TYR A 75 -7.80 16.61 21.25
C TYR A 75 -6.88 17.53 20.45
N ASP A 76 -7.35 18.74 20.14
CA ASP A 76 -6.63 19.78 19.40
C ASP A 76 -5.75 20.68 20.29
N ASN A 77 -5.81 20.50 21.62
CA ASN A 77 -4.91 21.16 22.58
C ASN A 77 -4.04 20.14 23.33
N PRO A 78 -2.91 19.71 22.74
CA PRO A 78 -2.02 18.71 23.33
C PRO A 78 -1.31 19.20 24.61
N ASN A 79 -1.38 20.50 24.93
CA ASN A 79 -0.74 21.09 26.11
C ASN A 79 -1.46 20.77 27.42
N ASP A 80 -2.72 20.34 27.34
CA ASP A 80 -3.46 19.88 28.52
C ASP A 80 -2.95 18.51 29.01
N PHE A 81 -2.09 17.87 28.22
CA PHE A 81 -1.50 16.55 28.48
C PHE A 81 0.01 16.66 28.73
N GLY A 82 0.51 15.72 29.54
CA GLY A 82 1.94 15.64 29.91
C GLY A 82 2.85 15.26 28.75
N GLU A 83 4.14 15.55 28.84
CA GLU A 83 5.09 15.28 27.75
C GLU A 83 5.15 13.80 27.32
N PRO A 84 5.38 13.51 26.03
CA PRO A 84 5.61 12.14 25.57
C PRO A 84 6.89 11.57 26.18
N ASN A 85 6.92 10.25 26.37
CA ASN A 85 8.11 9.53 26.80
C ASN A 85 9.10 9.27 25.67
N GLN A 86 8.58 9.19 24.44
CA GLN A 86 9.34 8.96 23.22
C GLN A 86 8.82 9.88 22.13
N GLY A 87 9.70 10.35 21.24
CA GLY A 87 9.34 11.26 20.16
C GLY A 87 9.12 12.69 20.65
N VAL A 88 8.19 13.39 20.02
CA VAL A 88 7.88 14.81 20.27
C VAL A 88 6.39 15.02 20.49
N LYS A 89 6.04 16.14 21.14
CA LYS A 89 4.64 16.56 21.29
C LYS A 89 4.14 17.05 19.93
N GLY A 90 3.19 16.33 19.35
CA GLY A 90 2.50 16.69 18.12
C GLY A 90 1.44 17.77 18.34
N GLN A 91 0.77 18.17 17.26
CA GLN A 91 -0.32 19.14 17.26
C GLN A 91 -1.60 18.61 17.90
N TYR A 92 -1.78 17.29 17.95
CA TYR A 92 -2.96 16.65 18.52
C TYR A 92 -2.57 15.55 19.49
N TYR A 93 -3.45 15.28 20.45
CA TYR A 93 -3.31 14.19 21.41
C TYR A 93 -4.44 13.18 21.22
N VAL A 94 -4.08 11.91 21.08
CA VAL A 94 -5.02 10.80 20.92
C VAL A 94 -5.12 10.05 22.23
N PHE A 95 -6.31 10.11 22.82
CA PHE A 95 -6.70 9.28 23.95
C PHE A 95 -7.44 8.06 23.43
N ILE A 96 -7.05 6.88 23.88
CA ILE A 96 -7.68 5.63 23.46
C ILE A 96 -8.56 5.14 24.62
N ASN A 97 -9.85 4.98 24.36
CA ASN A 97 -10.81 4.62 25.41
C ASN A 97 -10.49 3.24 25.97
N ASN A 98 -10.67 3.10 27.29
CA ASN A 98 -10.48 1.84 28.03
C ASN A 98 -9.04 1.28 28.04
N THR A 99 -8.03 2.10 27.72
CA THR A 99 -6.62 1.75 27.84
C THR A 99 -5.82 2.88 28.50
N ALA A 100 -4.62 2.57 28.96
CA ALA A 100 -3.64 3.56 29.39
C ALA A 100 -2.82 4.12 28.21
N ALA A 101 -2.88 3.47 27.05
CA ALA A 101 -2.14 3.90 25.87
C ALA A 101 -2.71 5.21 25.30
N SER A 102 -1.80 6.10 24.91
CA SER A 102 -2.09 7.36 24.26
C SER A 102 -0.87 7.84 23.49
N PHE A 103 -1.09 8.66 22.49
CA PHE A 103 -0.01 9.13 21.62
C PHE A 103 -0.33 10.50 21.03
N TYR A 104 0.67 11.10 20.42
CA TYR A 104 0.58 12.38 19.74
C TYR A 104 0.67 12.18 18.24
N ILE A 105 -0.15 12.92 17.51
CA ILE A 105 -0.17 12.88 16.04
C ILE A 105 0.00 14.26 15.43
N ASP A 106 0.57 14.26 14.24
CA ASP A 106 0.62 15.41 13.34
C ASP A 106 -0.05 15.07 12.01
N PRO A 107 -0.76 16.02 11.38
CA PRO A 107 -1.37 15.82 10.08
C PRO A 107 -0.28 15.67 9.02
N ILE A 108 -0.45 14.70 8.14
CA ILE A 108 0.30 14.68 6.89
C ILE A 108 -0.45 15.56 5.89
N GLN A 109 0.29 16.34 5.10
CA GLN A 109 -0.31 17.18 4.07
C GLN A 109 -1.19 16.31 3.16
N THR A 110 -2.47 16.68 3.06
CA THR A 110 -3.57 15.90 2.48
C THR A 110 -3.16 15.15 1.22
N PRO A 111 -2.90 13.84 1.31
CA PRO A 111 -2.73 12.99 0.15
C PRO A 111 -4.04 12.91 -0.63
N THR A 112 -3.98 12.71 -1.95
CA THR A 112 -5.19 12.50 -2.75
C THR A 112 -5.48 11.02 -2.83
N ILE A 113 -6.68 10.59 -2.42
CA ILE A 113 -7.12 9.20 -2.60
C ILE A 113 -7.31 8.93 -4.10
N LEU A 114 -6.59 7.94 -4.61
CA LEU A 114 -6.72 7.47 -6.00
C LEU A 114 -7.69 6.29 -6.11
N GLN A 115 -7.57 5.34 -5.19
CA GLN A 115 -8.33 4.08 -5.23
C GLN A 115 -8.48 3.52 -3.83
N GLN A 116 -9.57 2.80 -3.63
CA GLN A 116 -9.79 1.94 -2.46
C GLN A 116 -10.27 0.60 -2.98
N GLY A 117 -9.85 -0.46 -2.32
CA GLY A 117 -10.11 -1.80 -2.80
C GLY A 117 -9.74 -2.85 -1.77
N ASN A 118 -9.78 -4.11 -2.19
CA ASN A 118 -9.40 -5.23 -1.35
C ASN A 118 -8.55 -6.24 -2.14
N ILE A 119 -7.40 -6.60 -1.60
CA ILE A 119 -6.46 -7.51 -2.25
C ILE A 119 -6.06 -8.64 -1.32
N ALA A 120 -5.88 -9.82 -1.90
CA ALA A 120 -5.15 -10.91 -1.26
C ALA A 120 -3.65 -10.69 -1.51
N LEU A 121 -2.91 -10.35 -0.47
CA LEU A 121 -1.50 -10.02 -0.56
C LEU A 121 -0.70 -10.78 0.48
N ALA A 122 0.48 -11.24 0.09
CA ALA A 122 1.51 -11.74 0.99
C ALA A 122 2.58 -10.66 1.23
N PRO A 123 3.55 -10.88 2.12
CA PRO A 123 4.71 -10.01 2.23
C PRO A 123 5.43 -9.92 0.88
N LEU A 124 5.55 -8.72 0.34
CA LEU A 124 6.26 -8.46 -0.92
C LEU A 124 7.64 -7.86 -0.65
N SER A 125 8.58 -8.18 -1.55
CA SER A 125 9.91 -7.58 -1.61
C SER A 125 9.91 -6.30 -2.46
N VAL A 126 10.86 -5.41 -2.20
CA VAL A 126 11.18 -4.31 -3.12
C VAL A 126 11.57 -4.89 -4.49
N GLY A 127 11.17 -4.21 -5.56
CA GLY A 127 11.40 -4.61 -6.94
C GLY A 127 10.41 -5.64 -7.48
N SER A 128 9.56 -6.21 -6.62
CA SER A 128 8.52 -7.18 -7.02
C SER A 128 7.33 -6.51 -7.70
N VAL A 129 6.45 -7.33 -8.29
CA VAL A 129 5.22 -6.88 -8.93
C VAL A 129 4.03 -7.02 -7.98
N MET A 130 3.19 -5.99 -7.96
CA MET A 130 1.88 -6.00 -7.31
C MET A 130 0.80 -5.79 -8.38
N LEU A 131 -0.29 -6.56 -8.25
CA LEU A 131 -1.50 -6.40 -9.06
C LEU A 131 -2.64 -5.99 -8.13
N LEU A 132 -3.30 -4.87 -8.43
CA LEU A 132 -4.47 -4.41 -7.69
C LEU A 132 -5.76 -5.02 -8.25
N ASP A 133 -6.87 -4.81 -7.54
CA ASP A 133 -8.18 -5.40 -7.87
C ASP A 133 -8.82 -4.85 -9.16
N ASP A 134 -8.32 -3.73 -9.68
CA ASP A 134 -8.69 -3.13 -10.96
C ASP A 134 -7.77 -3.55 -12.12
N ASP A 135 -6.96 -4.59 -11.92
CA ASP A 135 -5.93 -5.09 -12.85
C ASP A 135 -4.79 -4.08 -13.14
N SER A 136 -4.66 -3.01 -12.35
CA SER A 136 -3.51 -2.12 -12.46
C SER A 136 -2.24 -2.79 -11.92
N ILE A 137 -1.12 -2.60 -12.65
CA ILE A 137 0.14 -3.29 -12.42
C ILE A 137 1.16 -2.30 -11.87
N TRP A 138 1.78 -2.66 -10.76
CA TRP A 138 2.71 -1.81 -10.02
C TRP A 138 3.99 -2.56 -9.70
N ARG A 139 5.09 -1.82 -9.60
CA ARG A 139 6.31 -2.29 -8.95
C ARG A 139 6.32 -1.80 -7.51
N VAL A 140 6.76 -2.65 -6.60
CA VAL A 140 7.03 -2.24 -5.20
C VAL A 140 8.36 -1.50 -5.17
N ASP A 141 8.33 -0.18 -4.97
CA ASP A 141 9.53 0.66 -4.91
C ASP A 141 10.10 0.76 -3.51
N GLY A 142 9.23 0.74 -2.51
CA GLY A 142 9.62 0.86 -1.11
C GLY A 142 8.62 0.20 -0.17
N ILE A 143 9.10 -0.18 1.00
CA ILE A 143 8.29 -0.83 2.04
C ILE A 143 8.33 0.04 3.29
N ASP A 144 7.15 0.35 3.80
CA ASP A 144 6.98 0.93 5.12
C ASP A 144 6.97 -0.19 6.16
N TYR A 145 7.97 -0.20 7.05
CA TYR A 145 8.23 -1.28 7.99
C TYR A 145 7.94 -0.86 9.43
N SER A 146 6.68 -0.59 9.70
CA SER A 146 6.14 -0.39 11.05
C SER A 146 5.70 -1.71 11.71
N ASP A 147 5.30 -2.70 10.91
CA ASP A 147 4.83 -4.01 11.37
C ASP A 147 5.07 -5.09 10.29
N VAL A 148 5.00 -6.35 10.69
CA VAL A 148 5.17 -7.50 9.80
C VAL A 148 3.85 -7.78 9.07
N ASN A 149 3.87 -7.67 7.75
CA ASN A 149 2.82 -8.25 6.92
C ASN A 149 2.82 -9.77 7.17
N THR A 150 1.67 -10.33 7.54
CA THR A 150 1.52 -11.79 7.78
C THR A 150 0.80 -12.49 6.64
N GLY A 151 0.47 -11.76 5.58
CA GLY A 151 -0.35 -12.20 4.47
C GLY A 151 -1.84 -12.26 4.81
N GLY A 152 -2.68 -12.13 3.80
CA GLY A 152 -4.13 -12.23 3.95
C GLY A 152 -4.89 -11.37 2.95
N ILE A 153 -6.22 -11.33 3.12
CA ILE A 153 -7.06 -10.35 2.43
C ILE A 153 -7.12 -9.11 3.30
N PHE A 154 -6.77 -7.96 2.75
CA PHE A 154 -6.93 -6.69 3.42
C PHE A 154 -7.50 -5.63 2.49
N ASP A 155 -8.17 -4.67 3.10
CA ASP A 155 -8.62 -3.46 2.45
C ASP A 155 -7.42 -2.50 2.38
N TYR A 156 -7.36 -1.74 1.30
CA TYR A 156 -6.31 -0.75 1.10
C TYR A 156 -6.88 0.58 0.61
N THR A 157 -6.13 1.63 0.86
CA THR A 157 -6.29 2.92 0.18
C THR A 157 -4.98 3.27 -0.52
N LEU A 158 -5.06 3.52 -1.83
CA LEU A 158 -3.95 4.02 -2.63
C LEU A 158 -4.02 5.54 -2.72
N TYR A 159 -2.91 6.20 -2.40
CA TYR A 159 -2.78 7.65 -2.40
C TYR A 159 -1.79 8.13 -3.45
N ASP A 160 -2.07 9.29 -4.05
CA ASP A 160 -1.08 10.19 -4.64
C ASP A 160 -0.53 11.05 -3.50
N VAL A 161 0.73 10.80 -3.15
CA VAL A 161 1.44 11.44 -2.06
C VAL A 161 2.37 12.53 -2.61
N GLY A 162 2.20 13.76 -2.11
CA GLY A 162 3.08 14.85 -2.49
C GLY A 162 4.47 14.71 -1.87
N ARG A 163 5.45 15.49 -2.37
CA ARG A 163 6.85 15.51 -1.89
C ARG A 163 7.08 15.77 -0.40
N ASN A 164 6.06 16.23 0.31
CA ASN A 164 6.11 16.50 1.75
C ASN A 164 5.62 15.30 2.58
N PHE A 165 5.21 14.21 1.94
CA PHE A 165 4.90 12.96 2.61
C PHE A 165 6.19 12.39 3.24
N PRO A 166 6.14 11.86 4.47
CA PRO A 166 7.32 11.33 5.14
C PRO A 166 7.89 10.13 4.39
N ASP A 167 9.22 10.03 4.26
CA ASP A 167 9.87 8.84 3.72
C ASP A 167 9.97 7.74 4.79
N LEU A 168 9.01 6.83 4.75
CA LEU A 168 8.87 5.72 5.71
C LEU A 168 9.81 4.53 5.42
N THR A 169 10.52 4.53 4.29
CA THR A 169 11.47 3.44 3.94
C THR A 169 12.71 3.41 4.84
N SER A 170 12.95 4.50 5.56
CA SER A 170 14.14 4.74 6.37
C SER A 170 13.95 4.44 7.87
N GLN A 171 12.80 3.87 8.26
CA GLN A 171 12.49 3.60 9.66
C GLN A 171 13.33 2.48 10.29
N THR A 172 13.94 1.61 9.48
CA THR A 172 14.85 0.56 9.96
C THR A 172 16.31 0.93 9.69
N THR A 173 17.25 0.17 10.28
CA THR A 173 18.70 0.34 10.00
C THR A 173 19.06 0.15 8.54
N GLU A 174 18.25 -0.61 7.79
CA GLU A 174 18.40 -0.79 6.35
C GLU A 174 17.28 -0.03 5.64
N LYS A 175 17.62 0.78 4.65
CA LYS A 175 16.62 1.48 3.84
C LYS A 175 15.91 0.45 2.97
N LEU A 176 14.60 0.33 3.10
CA LEU A 176 13.79 -0.67 2.39
C LEU A 176 13.19 -0.08 1.11
N GLY A 177 14.06 0.16 0.13
CA GLY A 177 13.67 0.69 -1.17
C GLY A 177 13.70 2.21 -1.25
N GLU A 178 12.87 2.78 -2.11
CA GLU A 178 12.84 4.20 -2.43
C GLU A 178 11.43 4.78 -2.26
N PHE A 179 11.39 6.09 -2.01
CA PHE A 179 10.15 6.86 -1.99
C PHE A 179 9.53 6.91 -3.39
N SER A 180 8.21 6.88 -3.44
CA SER A 180 7.42 7.09 -4.66
C SER A 180 6.27 8.05 -4.39
N ASP A 181 5.79 8.72 -5.45
CA ASP A 181 4.61 9.58 -5.40
C ASP A 181 3.31 8.78 -5.19
N TRP A 182 3.36 7.44 -5.17
CA TRP A 182 2.21 6.60 -4.83
C TRP A 182 2.47 5.73 -3.60
N TYR A 183 1.54 5.78 -2.65
CA TYR A 183 1.61 5.01 -1.41
C TYR A 183 0.33 4.22 -1.18
N LEU A 184 0.46 2.91 -1.04
CA LEU A 184 -0.61 2.00 -0.66
C LEU A 184 -0.59 1.81 0.85
N TYR A 185 -1.64 2.27 1.51
CA TYR A 185 -1.89 2.09 2.94
C TYR A 185 -2.71 0.83 3.19
N ASN A 186 -2.29 0.01 4.16
CA ASN A 186 -3.07 -1.13 4.63
C ASN A 186 -4.01 -0.69 5.77
N GLU A 187 -5.30 -0.98 5.65
CA GLU A 187 -6.31 -0.58 6.63
C GLU A 187 -6.27 -1.41 7.94
N TYR A 188 -5.61 -2.57 7.92
CA TYR A 188 -5.61 -3.54 9.02
C TYR A 188 -4.25 -3.75 9.67
N ALA A 189 -3.24 -2.97 9.28
CA ALA A 189 -1.94 -2.97 9.92
C ALA A 189 -1.21 -1.67 9.56
N PRO A 190 -0.36 -1.13 10.43
CA PRO A 190 0.27 0.17 10.21
C PRO A 190 1.31 0.20 9.09
N PHE A 191 1.37 -0.80 8.19
CA PHE A 191 2.36 -0.90 7.11
C PHE A 191 1.76 -0.49 5.76
N GLY A 192 2.65 -0.18 4.81
CA GLY A 192 2.27 0.17 3.45
C GLY A 192 3.40 -0.05 2.45
N TYR A 193 3.12 0.30 1.19
CA TYR A 193 4.07 0.18 0.09
C TYR A 193 4.14 1.46 -0.72
N TYR A 194 5.35 1.90 -1.05
CA TYR A 194 5.58 2.84 -2.14
C TYR A 194 5.55 2.08 -3.45
N LEU A 195 4.77 2.57 -4.42
CA LEU A 195 4.47 1.85 -5.65
C LEU A 195 4.79 2.70 -6.88
N GLU A 196 5.38 2.11 -7.92
CA GLU A 196 5.52 2.77 -9.23
C GLU A 196 4.64 2.09 -10.28
N PRO A 197 3.84 2.84 -11.06
CA PRO A 197 2.95 2.25 -12.05
C PRO A 197 3.73 1.73 -13.25
N LEU A 198 3.53 0.44 -13.57
CA LEU A 198 4.10 -0.19 -14.76
C LEU A 198 3.18 0.01 -15.96
N THR A 199 3.05 1.27 -16.42
CA THR A 199 2.11 1.70 -17.48
C THR A 199 2.28 1.01 -18.84
N LYS A 200 3.40 0.32 -19.08
CA LYS A 200 3.66 -0.47 -20.30
C LYS A 200 3.43 -1.97 -20.11
N ALA A 201 3.30 -2.43 -18.88
CA ALA A 201 3.03 -3.82 -18.56
C ALA A 201 1.61 -4.18 -18.97
N THR A 202 1.42 -5.42 -19.42
CA THR A 202 0.12 -5.89 -19.93
C THR A 202 -0.15 -7.29 -19.46
N ILE A 203 -1.36 -7.54 -18.97
CA ILE A 203 -1.86 -8.88 -18.69
C ILE A 203 -2.07 -9.62 -20.01
N ILE A 204 -1.44 -10.78 -20.16
CA ILE A 204 -1.57 -11.65 -21.34
C ILE A 204 -2.36 -12.92 -21.06
N TRP A 205 -2.50 -13.30 -19.79
CA TRP A 205 -3.25 -14.48 -19.37
C TRP A 205 -3.63 -14.40 -17.88
N GLN A 206 -4.80 -14.92 -17.53
CA GLN A 206 -5.28 -15.07 -16.15
C GLN A 206 -6.00 -16.41 -15.98
N GLY A 207 -5.83 -17.04 -14.83
CA GLY A 207 -6.50 -18.30 -14.53
C GLY A 207 -5.93 -19.02 -13.31
N LEU A 208 -6.39 -20.25 -13.11
CA LEU A 208 -5.93 -21.11 -12.03
C LEU A 208 -4.80 -22.01 -12.51
N HIS A 209 -3.82 -22.25 -11.64
CA HIS A 209 -2.76 -23.23 -11.85
C HIS A 209 -2.50 -24.04 -10.58
N THR A 210 -2.35 -25.34 -10.71
CA THR A 210 -1.95 -26.23 -9.61
C THR A 210 -0.44 -26.40 -9.62
N PHE A 211 0.20 -25.91 -8.57
CA PHE A 211 1.62 -26.09 -8.31
C PHE A 211 1.87 -27.39 -7.53
N TYR A 212 2.99 -28.04 -7.84
CA TYR A 212 3.59 -29.20 -7.19
C TYR A 212 4.99 -28.90 -6.66
N SER A 213 5.19 -27.70 -6.08
CA SER A 213 6.50 -27.21 -5.62
C SER A 213 7.46 -26.77 -6.71
N GLU A 214 6.93 -26.24 -7.83
CA GLU A 214 7.74 -25.67 -8.89
C GLU A 214 8.53 -24.44 -8.40
N GLY A 215 9.71 -24.28 -8.96
CA GLY A 215 10.58 -23.13 -8.82
C GLY A 215 11.41 -22.89 -10.08
N GLU A 216 12.55 -22.24 -9.93
CA GLU A 216 13.47 -21.95 -11.04
C GLU A 216 13.89 -23.24 -11.78
N ASN A 217 13.89 -23.18 -13.12
CA ASN A 217 14.08 -24.28 -14.07
C ASN A 217 12.91 -25.28 -14.23
N ASP A 218 11.83 -25.14 -13.47
CA ASP A 218 10.63 -25.95 -13.72
C ASP A 218 9.80 -25.39 -14.87
N SER A 219 9.02 -26.27 -15.50
CA SER A 219 8.11 -25.89 -16.57
C SER A 219 6.66 -26.01 -16.12
N ILE A 220 5.85 -25.01 -16.48
CA ILE A 220 4.42 -24.99 -16.20
C ILE A 220 3.62 -25.09 -17.50
N LEU A 221 2.62 -25.98 -17.51
CA LEU A 221 1.65 -26.08 -18.60
C LEU A 221 0.36 -25.40 -18.17
N LEU A 222 -0.03 -24.34 -18.87
CA LEU A 222 -1.26 -23.62 -18.61
C LEU A 222 -2.47 -24.30 -19.27
N SER A 223 -3.66 -23.96 -18.80
CA SER A 223 -4.92 -24.55 -19.28
C SER A 223 -5.24 -24.20 -20.74
N ASP A 224 -4.63 -23.16 -21.30
CA ASP A 224 -4.70 -22.82 -22.73
C ASP A 224 -3.74 -23.66 -23.60
N GLY A 225 -2.98 -24.58 -22.99
CA GLY A 225 -2.01 -25.44 -23.64
C GLY A 225 -0.63 -24.79 -23.86
N SER A 226 -0.42 -23.56 -23.40
CA SER A 226 0.90 -22.91 -23.48
C SER A 226 1.86 -23.46 -22.42
N LEU A 227 3.10 -23.70 -22.84
CA LEU A 227 4.19 -24.20 -21.99
C LEU A 227 5.16 -23.06 -21.70
N TRP A 228 5.54 -22.92 -20.44
CA TRP A 228 6.43 -21.87 -19.97
C TRP A 228 7.50 -22.45 -19.06
N LEU A 229 8.71 -21.93 -19.16
CA LEU A 229 9.84 -22.21 -18.28
C LEU A 229 9.93 -21.11 -17.23
N ILE A 230 10.03 -21.47 -15.95
CA ILE A 230 10.37 -20.55 -14.87
C ILE A 230 11.87 -20.25 -14.97
N THR A 231 12.22 -19.02 -15.33
CA THR A 231 13.62 -18.62 -15.50
C THR A 231 14.20 -17.97 -14.26
N GLY A 232 13.38 -17.36 -13.40
CA GLY A 232 13.86 -16.75 -12.16
C GLY A 232 12.75 -16.42 -11.17
N ALA A 233 13.13 -16.09 -9.92
CA ALA A 233 12.22 -15.85 -8.81
C ALA A 233 12.62 -14.64 -7.94
N PHE A 234 11.63 -13.85 -7.50
CA PHE A 234 11.83 -12.67 -6.63
C PHE A 234 12.03 -12.99 -5.15
N ALA A 235 11.69 -14.20 -4.72
CA ALA A 235 11.99 -14.71 -3.39
C ALA A 235 12.57 -16.13 -3.51
N PRO A 236 13.46 -16.55 -2.59
CA PRO A 236 13.94 -17.93 -2.50
C PRO A 236 12.84 -18.83 -1.94
N ALA A 237 11.76 -18.99 -2.69
CA ALA A 237 10.61 -19.80 -2.34
C ALA A 237 10.22 -20.65 -3.57
N THR A 238 10.05 -21.96 -3.35
CA THR A 238 9.18 -22.75 -4.21
C THR A 238 7.74 -22.43 -3.84
N THR A 239 6.83 -22.43 -4.81
CA THR A 239 5.41 -22.28 -4.48
C THR A 239 4.91 -23.55 -3.83
N ALA A 240 4.40 -23.45 -2.59
CA ALA A 240 3.85 -24.63 -1.92
C ALA A 240 2.82 -25.34 -2.80
N SER A 241 2.73 -26.67 -2.72
CA SER A 241 1.79 -27.40 -3.56
C SER A 241 0.35 -26.99 -3.28
N GLY A 242 -0.40 -26.63 -4.32
CA GLY A 242 -1.75 -26.08 -4.18
C GLY A 242 -2.26 -25.47 -5.47
N GLU A 243 -3.55 -25.13 -5.51
CA GLU A 243 -4.14 -24.39 -6.62
C GLU A 243 -4.16 -22.90 -6.29
N TYR A 244 -3.66 -22.08 -7.23
CA TYR A 244 -3.53 -20.64 -7.07
C TYR A 244 -4.08 -19.90 -8.28
N SER A 245 -4.63 -18.71 -8.03
CA SER A 245 -4.88 -17.72 -9.08
C SER A 245 -3.56 -17.10 -9.52
N ILE A 246 -3.25 -17.23 -10.81
CA ILE A 246 -2.04 -16.64 -11.40
C ILE A 246 -2.41 -15.69 -12.54
N THR A 247 -1.57 -14.68 -12.72
CA THR A 247 -1.66 -13.71 -13.81
C THR A 247 -0.31 -13.64 -14.52
N LEU A 248 -0.30 -13.81 -15.84
CA LEU A 248 0.88 -13.57 -16.66
C LEU A 248 0.90 -12.14 -17.15
N ILE A 249 1.98 -11.44 -16.83
CA ILE A 249 2.18 -10.01 -17.10
C ILE A 249 3.42 -9.86 -17.98
N GLN A 250 3.26 -9.27 -19.17
CA GLN A 250 4.35 -8.99 -20.10
C GLN A 250 4.84 -7.54 -20.00
N ASN A 251 6.03 -7.26 -20.52
CA ASN A 251 6.70 -5.95 -20.56
C ASN A 251 7.13 -5.43 -19.18
N VAL A 252 7.61 -6.34 -18.34
CA VAL A 252 8.00 -6.09 -16.94
C VAL A 252 9.47 -5.73 -16.77
N ASN A 253 10.10 -5.14 -17.79
CA ASN A 253 11.54 -4.86 -17.84
C ASN A 253 12.04 -3.82 -16.82
N LEU A 254 11.14 -3.23 -16.02
CA LEU A 254 11.45 -2.27 -14.95
C LEU A 254 11.46 -2.91 -13.57
N LEU A 255 11.06 -4.18 -13.44
CA LEU A 255 11.21 -4.94 -12.21
C LEU A 255 12.69 -5.27 -11.97
N ASP A 256 13.01 -5.59 -10.72
CA ASP A 256 14.38 -5.90 -10.32
C ASP A 256 14.85 -7.29 -10.78
N GLU A 257 16.16 -7.49 -10.73
CA GLU A 257 16.77 -8.81 -10.96
C GLU A 257 16.23 -9.83 -9.95
N PRO A 258 15.98 -11.08 -10.39
CA PRO A 258 15.54 -12.11 -9.47
C PRO A 258 16.64 -12.49 -8.48
N ILE A 259 16.25 -13.02 -7.32
CA ILE A 259 17.18 -13.57 -6.34
C ILE A 259 17.81 -14.88 -6.85
N LEU A 260 17.06 -15.63 -7.66
CA LEU A 260 17.49 -16.88 -8.29
C LEU A 260 17.15 -16.85 -9.78
N GLY A 261 18.10 -17.31 -10.62
CA GLY A 261 17.90 -17.46 -12.06
C GLY A 261 18.06 -16.16 -12.85
N ASP A 262 17.36 -16.08 -13.99
CA ASP A 262 17.47 -15.02 -15.00
C ASP A 262 16.14 -14.26 -15.17
N THR A 263 16.25 -12.98 -15.51
CA THR A 263 15.13 -12.13 -15.92
C THR A 263 14.47 -12.61 -17.23
N ALA A 264 13.21 -12.24 -17.41
CA ALA A 264 12.46 -12.44 -18.64
C ALA A 264 11.47 -11.29 -18.88
N GLU A 265 10.92 -11.19 -20.09
CA GLU A 265 9.93 -10.16 -20.44
C GLU A 265 8.54 -10.41 -19.83
N THR A 266 8.32 -11.59 -19.24
CA THR A 266 7.04 -11.99 -18.64
C THR A 266 7.25 -12.41 -17.19
N VAL A 267 6.35 -11.99 -16.31
CA VAL A 267 6.26 -12.46 -14.93
C VAL A 267 4.92 -13.13 -14.69
N MET A 268 4.96 -14.22 -13.93
CA MET A 268 3.80 -14.84 -13.31
C MET A 268 3.63 -14.28 -11.91
N TYR A 269 2.62 -13.45 -11.75
CA TYR A 269 2.13 -13.02 -10.45
C TYR A 269 1.21 -14.10 -9.87
N ILE A 270 1.42 -14.47 -8.61
CA ILE A 270 0.61 -15.44 -7.88
C ILE A 270 -0.13 -14.69 -6.78
N GLN A 271 -1.46 -14.67 -6.86
CA GLN A 271 -2.28 -13.89 -5.94
C GLN A 271 -2.09 -14.38 -4.50
N GLY A 272 -1.84 -13.46 -3.57
CA GLY A 272 -1.65 -13.78 -2.15
C GLY A 272 -0.39 -14.59 -1.84
N HIS A 273 0.61 -14.60 -2.72
CA HIS A 273 1.89 -15.30 -2.50
C HIS A 273 3.07 -14.32 -2.45
N GLU A 274 4.08 -14.64 -1.64
CA GLU A 274 5.27 -13.80 -1.39
C GLU A 274 6.24 -13.73 -2.57
N THR A 275 5.99 -14.49 -3.64
CA THR A 275 6.90 -14.59 -4.78
C THR A 275 6.13 -14.45 -6.07
N ALA A 276 6.84 -13.93 -7.07
CA ALA A 276 6.46 -13.94 -8.46
C ALA A 276 7.64 -14.55 -9.25
N PHE A 277 7.34 -15.11 -10.42
CA PHE A 277 8.34 -15.79 -11.24
C PHE A 277 8.52 -15.13 -12.59
N TYR A 278 9.76 -14.95 -13.02
CA TYR A 278 10.05 -14.68 -14.41
C TYR A 278 9.80 -15.94 -15.25
N LEU A 279 9.11 -15.76 -16.38
CA LEU A 279 8.74 -16.84 -17.28
C LEU A 279 9.23 -16.59 -18.70
N LYS A 280 9.62 -17.68 -19.36
CA LYS A 280 9.88 -17.71 -20.80
C LYS A 280 9.03 -18.76 -21.48
N LYS A 281 8.33 -18.36 -22.54
CA LYS A 281 7.53 -19.29 -23.36
C LYS A 281 8.45 -20.26 -24.13
N ILE A 282 8.10 -21.55 -24.15
CA ILE A 282 8.86 -22.62 -24.83
C ILE A 282 8.00 -23.45 -25.78
#